data_AF-A0A4R4RXM1-F1
#
_entry.id   AF-A0A4R4RXM1-F1
#
_cell.length_a   1.000
_cell.length_b   1.000
_cell.length_c   1.000
_cell.angle_alpha   90.00
_cell.angle_beta   90.00
_cell.angle_gamma   90.00
#
_symmetry.space_group_name_H-M   'P 1'
#
loop_
_entity.id
_entity.type
_entity.pdbx_description
1 polymer ?
#
loop_
_entity_poly.entity_id
_entity_poly.type
_entity_poly.pdbx_seq_one_letter_code
_entity_poly.pdbx_strand_id
1 'polypeptide(L)'
;MNGEIRPHYVVCGSDPLAYWVVRALLATELESGRPRITLVVPERRRSDGPDGRDVPGIQVVRADRLDEVTFRRGGLAGADGLALLHQDDVGNMHAALCAQEVESRLRLVVRMFNTSLANGLRQLFPDSAVLSDASMAAPAFVAAALGEVAPTHFRHAGRTLYVARRADVRPTDVVCGVADTRDPARTRVLPADETTADVVLAEATGQPPGTELAARRLVRARRRRQPVVVLLRAVRSFATRKIGIAVLVLLAIIAALGWLNARAANVGWADALYLTVVTTLTGEDPDVAKPVAAQVMQVVLNLAGLALIPLITAVVVDGIVNARLALHAGRIQPARSGHVVVVGLGNIGTRVMAQLHDFGVEVVAIDKDPDARGASLAHRLGVPLVVGDAGREETLRSASVETCQALVVVSTDDGVNLRAALNARGLDPDLRVVLRLFDGDFAERIQKAFGIGISRSVSYLAAPAFAAALLDRAVIATIPVGRHALLVTEVQVAAGSPLDGRPLAAVAHPGAVRLLAHARAGQKANWSADPRLVITAGDWLTVVARRAGLTALLRETTPP
;
A
#
# COMPACT_ATOMS: atom_id res chain seq x y z
N MET A 1 -33.44 31.33 29.51
CA MET A 1 -32.09 31.32 28.91
C MET A 1 -31.89 29.97 28.24
N ASN A 2 -32.45 29.76 27.05
CA ASN A 2 -32.23 28.52 26.29
C ASN A 2 -30.98 28.74 25.43
N GLY A 3 -29.81 28.45 26.01
CA GLY A 3 -28.56 28.43 25.25
C GLY A 3 -28.56 27.17 24.38
N GLU A 4 -28.58 27.34 23.06
CA GLU A 4 -28.37 26.25 22.10
C GLU A 4 -27.09 25.48 22.47
N ILE A 5 -27.23 24.24 22.93
CA ILE A 5 -26.10 23.37 23.24
C ILE A 5 -25.51 22.93 21.91
N ARG A 6 -24.45 23.63 21.49
CA ARG A 6 -23.69 23.26 20.29
C ARG A 6 -22.86 22.02 20.59
N PRO A 7 -22.89 20.99 19.73
CA PRO A 7 -22.12 19.79 19.95
C PRO A 7 -20.63 20.12 19.95
N HIS A 8 -19.90 19.50 20.87
CA HIS A 8 -18.50 19.75 21.14
C HIS A 8 -17.67 18.51 20.85
N TYR A 9 -16.71 18.65 19.93
CA TYR A 9 -15.77 17.60 19.59
C TYR A 9 -14.34 17.98 19.97
N VAL A 10 -13.62 17.04 20.57
CA VAL A 10 -12.19 17.17 20.86
C VAL A 10 -11.41 16.32 19.86
N VAL A 11 -10.45 16.91 19.17
CA VAL A 11 -9.57 16.22 18.22
C VAL A 11 -8.14 16.33 18.72
N CYS A 12 -7.47 15.20 18.96
CA CYS A 12 -6.11 15.15 19.44
C CYS A 12 -5.19 14.55 18.38
N GLY A 13 -4.20 15.31 17.93
CA GLY A 13 -3.25 14.82 16.95
C GLY A 13 -2.25 15.89 16.52
N SER A 14 -1.08 15.44 16.09
CA SER A 14 0.05 16.29 15.70
C SER A 14 0.37 16.27 14.21
N ASP A 15 -0.45 15.56 13.42
CA ASP A 15 -0.20 15.34 12.00
C ASP A 15 -1.34 15.88 11.12
N PRO A 16 -1.15 15.93 9.79
CA PRO A 16 -2.13 16.53 8.88
C PRO A 16 -3.51 15.86 8.93
N LEU A 17 -3.64 14.62 9.44
CA LEU A 17 -4.95 13.98 9.56
C LEU A 17 -5.84 14.74 10.54
N ALA A 18 -5.30 15.17 11.69
CA ALA A 18 -6.07 15.94 12.66
C ALA A 18 -6.60 17.24 12.06
N TYR A 19 -5.76 17.95 11.31
CA TYR A 19 -6.16 19.14 10.57
C TYR A 19 -7.29 18.87 9.57
N TRP A 20 -7.16 17.84 8.73
CA TRP A 20 -8.17 17.51 7.74
C TRP A 20 -9.48 17.00 8.35
N VAL A 21 -9.42 16.30 9.49
CA VAL A 21 -10.61 15.92 10.27
C VAL A 21 -11.31 17.15 10.82
N VAL A 22 -10.59 18.10 11.42
CA VAL A 22 -11.17 19.38 11.87
C VAL A 22 -11.82 20.14 10.73
N ARG A 23 -11.17 20.24 9.56
CA ARG A 23 -11.77 20.86 8.38
C ARG A 23 -13.01 20.12 7.88
N ALA A 24 -13.01 18.79 7.91
CA ALA A 24 -14.15 17.99 7.53
C ALA A 24 -15.33 18.20 8.50
N LEU A 25 -15.07 18.32 9.80
CA LEU A 25 -16.07 18.64 10.83
C LEU A 25 -16.62 20.06 10.69
N LEU A 26 -15.77 21.08 10.50
CA LEU A 26 -16.22 22.47 10.32
C LEU A 26 -17.05 22.69 9.07
N ALA A 27 -16.74 21.94 8.03
CA ALA A 27 -17.52 21.94 6.80
C ALA A 27 -18.77 21.05 6.90
N THR A 28 -19.06 20.49 8.08
CA THR A 28 -20.32 19.84 8.42
C THR A 28 -21.15 20.82 9.23
N GLU A 29 -22.37 21.05 8.77
CA GLU A 29 -23.22 22.11 9.28
C GLU A 29 -24.39 21.39 9.98
N LEU A 30 -24.36 21.34 11.32
CA LEU A 30 -25.32 20.61 12.16
C LEU A 30 -26.57 21.48 12.43
N GLU A 31 -27.70 20.86 12.78
CA GLU A 31 -28.96 21.55 13.10
C GLU A 31 -28.81 22.52 14.27
N SER A 32 -27.99 22.16 15.26
CA SER A 32 -27.61 22.98 16.41
C SER A 32 -26.55 24.06 16.09
N GLY A 33 -26.24 24.29 14.81
CA GLY A 33 -25.24 25.24 14.34
C GLY A 33 -23.84 24.63 14.15
N ARG A 34 -22.83 25.47 13.95
CA ARG A 34 -21.44 24.99 13.77
C ARG A 34 -20.95 24.32 15.07
N PRO A 35 -20.40 23.10 15.00
CA PRO A 35 -19.89 22.42 16.19
C PRO A 35 -18.77 23.22 16.83
N ARG A 36 -18.70 23.18 18.17
CA ARG A 36 -17.51 23.62 18.88
C ARG A 36 -16.43 22.55 18.67
N ILE A 37 -15.23 22.96 18.32
CA ILE A 37 -14.12 22.04 18.10
C ILE A 37 -12.91 22.49 18.90
N THR A 38 -12.38 21.59 19.73
CA THR A 38 -11.08 21.76 20.36
C THR A 38 -10.06 20.88 19.65
N LEU A 39 -8.99 21.47 19.14
CA LEU A 39 -7.84 20.75 18.59
C LEU A 39 -6.70 20.75 19.64
N VAL A 40 -6.29 19.56 20.08
CA VAL A 40 -5.14 19.36 20.98
C VAL A 40 -3.91 18.98 20.17
N VAL A 41 -2.88 19.82 20.23
CA VAL A 41 -1.60 19.65 19.51
C VAL A 41 -0.42 19.66 20.50
N PRO A 42 0.72 19.03 20.19
CA PRO A 42 1.93 19.11 21.02
C PRO A 42 2.50 20.53 21.09
N GLU A 43 3.26 20.84 22.14
CA GLU A 43 3.91 22.14 22.33
C GLU A 43 5.03 22.37 21.32
N ARG A 44 5.80 21.32 21.03
CA ARG A 44 6.91 21.36 20.07
C ARG A 44 6.47 20.81 18.71
N ARG A 45 6.63 21.62 17.66
CA ARG A 45 6.41 21.18 16.27
C ARG A 45 7.41 20.08 15.91
N ARG A 46 6.90 18.92 15.51
CA ARG A 46 7.70 17.84 14.92
C ARG A 46 7.62 17.79 13.39
N SER A 47 6.70 18.53 12.76
CA SER A 47 6.55 18.61 11.30
C SER A 47 6.14 20.01 10.83
N ASP A 48 6.44 20.34 9.57
CA ASP A 48 6.02 21.58 8.88
C ASP A 48 4.54 21.58 8.45
N GLY A 49 3.73 20.64 8.96
CA GLY A 49 2.31 20.52 8.62
C GLY A 49 1.42 21.63 9.21
N PRO A 50 0.17 21.76 8.71
CA PRO A 50 -0.80 22.72 9.22
C PRO A 50 -1.16 22.41 10.68
N ASP A 51 -1.12 23.43 11.55
CA ASP A 51 -1.29 23.28 13.02
C ASP A 51 -2.63 23.79 13.53
N GLY A 52 -3.57 24.06 12.62
CA GLY A 52 -4.92 24.50 12.93
C GLY A 52 -5.03 25.97 13.34
N ARG A 53 -3.93 26.73 13.47
CA ARG A 53 -3.98 28.17 13.78
C ARG A 53 -4.60 29.00 12.66
N ASP A 54 -4.50 28.49 11.44
CA ASP A 54 -5.09 29.04 10.22
C ASP A 54 -6.60 28.76 10.12
N VAL A 55 -7.16 27.93 11.01
CA VAL A 55 -8.55 27.52 10.95
C VAL A 55 -9.40 28.42 11.87
N PRO A 56 -10.26 29.29 11.31
CA PRO A 56 -11.09 30.18 12.12
C PRO A 56 -12.18 29.39 12.84
N GLY A 57 -12.44 29.74 14.12
CA GLY A 57 -13.57 29.22 14.89
C GLY A 57 -13.30 27.94 15.68
N ILE A 58 -12.03 27.55 15.89
CA ILE A 58 -11.66 26.42 16.76
C ILE A 58 -10.85 26.88 17.98
N GLN A 59 -10.92 26.10 19.06
CA GLN A 59 -10.03 26.26 20.21
C GLN A 59 -8.80 25.37 20.02
N VAL A 60 -7.59 25.90 20.19
CA VAL A 60 -6.35 25.12 20.13
C VAL A 60 -5.74 24.99 21.52
N VAL A 61 -5.54 23.78 22.00
CA VAL A 61 -4.88 23.48 23.28
C VAL A 61 -3.54 22.82 23.01
N ARG A 62 -2.49 23.29 23.70
CA ARG A 62 -1.14 22.74 23.55
C ARG A 62 -0.77 21.84 24.72
N ALA A 63 -0.43 20.59 24.43
CA ALA A 63 -0.01 19.62 25.42
C ALA A 63 0.82 18.51 24.78
N ASP A 64 1.99 18.22 25.36
CA ASP A 64 2.82 17.08 24.91
C ASP A 64 2.29 15.72 25.40
N ARG A 65 1.43 15.72 26.43
CA ARG A 65 0.81 14.52 26.98
C ARG A 65 -0.71 14.63 26.92
N LEU A 66 -1.38 13.53 26.63
CA LEU A 66 -2.84 13.42 26.68
C LEU A 66 -3.25 12.74 27.99
N ASP A 67 -3.25 13.53 29.06
CA ASP A 67 -3.67 13.12 30.41
C ASP A 67 -5.00 13.78 30.81
N GLU A 68 -5.53 13.38 31.97
CA GLU A 68 -6.77 13.92 32.54
C GLU A 68 -6.79 15.46 32.59
N VAL A 69 -5.68 16.08 33.00
CA VAL A 69 -5.54 17.54 33.10
C VAL A 69 -5.67 18.19 31.73
N THR A 70 -5.01 17.62 30.73
CA THR A 70 -5.07 18.10 29.35
C THR A 70 -6.48 17.99 28.78
N PHE A 71 -7.15 16.87 29.03
CA PHE A 71 -8.53 16.66 28.56
C PHE A 71 -9.53 17.60 29.22
N ARG A 72 -9.45 17.80 30.54
CA ARG A 72 -10.29 18.79 31.24
C ARG A 72 -10.05 20.20 30.71
N ARG A 73 -8.80 20.60 30.50
CA ARG A 73 -8.45 21.90 29.88
C ARG A 73 -8.92 22.02 28.43
N GLY A 74 -8.97 20.90 27.71
CA GLY A 74 -9.54 20.78 26.36
C GLY A 74 -11.05 20.87 26.30
N GLY A 75 -11.73 20.86 27.46
CA GLY A 75 -13.18 20.83 27.57
C GLY A 75 -13.77 19.47 27.20
N LEU A 76 -13.06 18.37 27.46
CA LEU A 76 -13.59 17.03 27.16
C LEU A 76 -14.84 16.68 28.01
N ALA A 77 -14.95 17.24 29.22
CA ALA A 77 -16.11 17.02 30.07
C ALA A 77 -17.37 17.60 29.41
N GLY A 78 -18.35 16.74 29.13
CA GLY A 78 -19.56 17.10 28.37
C GLY A 78 -19.37 17.22 26.86
N ALA A 79 -18.24 16.74 26.30
CA ALA A 79 -18.04 16.67 24.85
C ALA A 79 -18.77 15.45 24.26
N ASP A 80 -19.32 15.61 23.05
CA ASP A 80 -20.05 14.57 22.33
C ASP A 80 -19.12 13.51 21.72
N GLY A 81 -17.87 13.88 21.42
CA GLY A 81 -16.90 12.94 20.87
C GLY A 81 -15.44 13.36 20.96
N LEU A 82 -14.57 12.35 20.96
CA LEU A 82 -13.12 12.49 21.01
C LEU A 82 -12.47 11.71 19.87
N ALA A 83 -11.61 12.37 19.10
CA ALA A 83 -10.75 11.72 18.12
C ALA A 83 -9.30 11.68 18.59
N LEU A 84 -8.74 10.48 18.71
CA LEU A 84 -7.33 10.23 19.02
C LEU A 84 -6.60 9.80 17.75
N LEU A 85 -5.87 10.72 17.14
CA LEU A 85 -5.35 10.59 15.77
C LEU A 85 -3.83 10.44 15.68
N HIS A 86 -3.15 10.25 16.81
CA HIS A 86 -1.69 10.03 16.82
C HIS A 86 -1.34 8.73 16.09
N GLN A 87 -0.09 8.64 15.60
CA GLN A 87 0.42 7.46 14.91
C GLN A 87 0.84 6.33 15.86
N ASP A 88 0.93 6.63 17.15
CA ASP A 88 1.28 5.67 18.19
C ASP A 88 0.01 4.99 18.73
N ASP A 89 -0.21 3.74 18.31
CA ASP A 89 -1.38 2.94 18.71
C ASP A 89 -1.45 2.77 20.25
N VAL A 90 -0.29 2.65 20.92
CA VAL A 90 -0.22 2.46 22.38
C VAL A 90 -0.54 3.78 23.10
N GLY A 91 0.06 4.89 22.65
CA GLY A 91 -0.27 6.22 23.14
C GLY A 91 -1.76 6.56 22.99
N ASN A 92 -2.38 6.19 21.87
CA ASN A 92 -3.82 6.36 21.67
C ASN A 92 -4.65 5.51 22.65
N MET A 93 -4.21 4.29 23.00
CA MET A 93 -4.89 3.47 24.00
C MET A 93 -4.80 4.08 25.40
N HIS A 94 -3.64 4.57 25.80
CA HIS A 94 -3.49 5.28 27.09
C HIS A 94 -4.35 6.54 27.15
N ALA A 95 -4.35 7.33 26.08
CA ALA A 95 -5.16 8.54 25.99
C ALA A 95 -6.67 8.23 26.04
N ALA A 96 -7.12 7.12 25.44
CA ALA A 96 -8.51 6.67 25.52
C ALA A 96 -8.93 6.33 26.96
N LEU A 97 -8.06 5.66 27.72
CA LEU A 97 -8.33 5.34 29.13
C LEU A 97 -8.39 6.60 30.00
N CYS A 98 -7.45 7.54 29.85
CA CYS A 98 -7.48 8.82 30.56
C CYS A 98 -8.70 9.68 30.18
N ALA A 99 -9.16 9.61 28.93
CA ALA A 99 -10.37 10.30 28.49
C ALA A 99 -11.62 9.76 29.21
N GLN A 100 -11.69 8.45 29.44
CA GLN A 100 -12.81 7.80 30.12
C GLN A 100 -12.95 8.19 31.59
N GLU A 101 -11.84 8.54 32.23
CA GLU A 101 -11.84 9.09 33.60
C GLU A 101 -12.44 10.50 33.68
N VAL A 102 -12.39 11.26 32.58
CA VAL A 102 -12.94 12.62 32.48
C VAL A 102 -14.40 12.63 32.05
N GLU A 103 -14.70 11.90 30.99
CA GLU A 103 -16.05 11.75 30.45
C GLU A 103 -16.27 10.26 30.18
N SER A 104 -17.38 9.70 30.67
CA SER A 104 -17.64 8.25 30.54
C SER A 104 -18.58 7.94 29.38
N ARG A 105 -19.34 8.94 28.91
CA ARG A 105 -20.24 8.86 27.76
C ARG A 105 -19.73 9.75 26.63
N LEU A 106 -18.64 9.32 25.98
CA LEU A 106 -18.17 9.96 24.76
C LEU A 106 -18.11 8.97 23.60
N ARG A 107 -18.39 9.49 22.41
CA ARG A 107 -18.08 8.81 21.16
C ARG A 107 -16.57 8.81 20.94
N LEU A 108 -15.92 7.66 21.02
CA LEU A 108 -14.47 7.57 20.90
C LEU A 108 -14.03 7.12 19.49
N VAL A 109 -13.35 7.97 18.74
CA VAL A 109 -12.75 7.61 17.45
C VAL A 109 -11.24 7.50 17.58
N VAL A 110 -10.69 6.31 17.35
CA VAL A 110 -9.26 6.05 17.55
C VAL A 110 -8.61 5.63 16.25
N ARG A 111 -7.51 6.28 15.91
CA ARG A 111 -6.62 5.80 14.84
C ARG A 111 -5.80 4.63 15.37
N MET A 112 -5.91 3.47 14.71
CA MET A 112 -5.03 2.34 14.99
C MET A 112 -4.63 1.60 13.71
N PHE A 113 -3.40 1.12 13.68
CA PHE A 113 -2.94 0.19 12.64
C PHE A 113 -2.98 -1.27 13.11
N ASN A 114 -2.63 -1.52 14.38
CA ASN A 114 -2.60 -2.85 14.97
C ASN A 114 -4.01 -3.38 15.23
N THR A 115 -4.36 -4.47 14.54
CA THR A 115 -5.67 -5.10 14.62
C THR A 115 -5.95 -5.75 15.98
N SER A 116 -4.93 -6.22 16.69
CA SER A 116 -5.09 -6.83 18.02
C SER A 116 -5.44 -5.77 19.07
N LEU A 117 -4.74 -4.63 19.05
CA LEU A 117 -5.07 -3.49 19.92
C LEU A 117 -6.45 -2.92 19.58
N ALA A 118 -6.79 -2.83 18.29
CA ALA A 118 -8.11 -2.40 17.84
C ALA A 118 -9.24 -3.28 18.39
N ASN A 119 -9.07 -4.60 18.42
CA ASN A 119 -10.06 -5.52 18.96
C ASN A 119 -10.21 -5.38 20.48
N GLY A 120 -9.10 -5.23 21.21
CA GLY A 120 -9.14 -4.95 22.65
C GLY A 120 -9.85 -3.64 22.97
N LEU A 121 -9.59 -2.58 22.20
CA LEU A 121 -10.24 -1.28 22.39
C LEU A 121 -11.76 -1.37 22.16
N ARG A 122 -12.21 -2.07 21.12
CA ARG A 122 -13.65 -2.29 20.87
C ARG A 122 -14.37 -3.05 21.99
N GLN A 123 -13.65 -3.93 22.71
CA GLN A 123 -14.21 -4.65 23.86
C GLN A 123 -14.34 -3.75 25.10
N LEU A 124 -13.39 -2.85 25.31
CA LEU A 124 -13.36 -1.93 26.46
C LEU A 124 -14.31 -0.74 26.28
N PHE A 125 -14.49 -0.28 25.03
CA PHE A 125 -15.27 0.90 24.69
C PHE A 125 -16.33 0.54 23.65
N PRO A 126 -17.57 0.20 24.08
CA PRO A 126 -18.64 -0.19 23.16
C PRO A 126 -18.99 0.92 22.15
N ASP A 127 -18.96 2.17 22.60
CA ASP A 127 -19.14 3.34 21.74
C ASP A 127 -17.81 3.88 21.21
N SER A 128 -17.07 3.01 20.50
CA SER A 128 -15.83 3.39 19.81
C SER A 128 -15.81 3.01 18.34
N ALA A 129 -15.12 3.82 17.54
CA ALA A 129 -14.74 3.51 16.17
C ALA A 129 -13.22 3.48 16.06
N VAL A 130 -12.70 2.31 15.75
CA VAL A 130 -11.27 2.14 15.45
C VAL A 130 -11.07 2.13 13.95
N LEU A 131 -10.34 3.12 13.45
CA LEU A 131 -10.10 3.35 12.03
C LEU A 131 -8.61 3.34 11.71
N SER A 132 -8.27 2.86 10.52
CA SER A 132 -6.92 2.90 9.97
C SER A 132 -6.89 3.86 8.79
N ASP A 133 -6.23 5.00 8.94
CA ASP A 133 -6.00 5.95 7.84
C ASP A 133 -5.34 5.28 6.64
N ALA A 134 -4.44 4.33 6.91
CA ALA A 134 -3.79 3.57 5.85
C ALA A 134 -4.72 2.64 5.08
N SER A 135 -5.64 1.98 5.78
CA SER A 135 -6.62 1.12 5.12
C SER A 135 -7.65 1.94 4.33
N MET A 136 -7.98 3.15 4.80
CA MET A 136 -8.88 4.06 4.09
C MET A 136 -8.23 4.67 2.84
N ALA A 137 -6.93 4.95 2.88
CA ALA A 137 -6.22 5.59 1.77
C ALA A 137 -5.66 4.59 0.74
N ALA A 138 -5.28 3.37 1.15
CA ALA A 138 -4.62 2.39 0.28
C ALA A 138 -5.37 2.10 -1.05
N PRO A 139 -6.71 1.97 -1.07
CA PRO A 139 -7.43 1.76 -2.33
C PRO A 139 -7.17 2.87 -3.35
N ALA A 140 -7.02 4.13 -2.93
CA ALA A 140 -6.74 5.23 -3.85
C ALA A 140 -5.34 5.15 -4.49
N PHE A 141 -4.36 4.60 -3.77
CA PHE A 141 -3.01 4.36 -4.30
C PHE A 141 -2.99 3.17 -5.25
N VAL A 142 -3.69 2.09 -4.92
CA VAL A 142 -3.83 0.91 -5.78
C VAL A 142 -4.54 1.29 -7.10
N ALA A 143 -5.62 2.07 -7.02
CA ALA A 143 -6.34 2.62 -8.17
C ALA A 143 -5.37 3.34 -9.11
N ALA A 144 -4.63 4.29 -8.54
CA ALA A 144 -3.69 5.11 -9.26
C ALA A 144 -2.58 4.27 -9.90
N ALA A 145 -2.08 3.23 -9.22
CA ALA A 145 -1.03 2.36 -9.74
C ALA A 145 -1.49 1.57 -10.97
N LEU A 146 -2.69 0.98 -10.89
CA LEU A 146 -3.26 0.18 -11.96
C LEU A 146 -3.75 1.04 -13.15
N GLY A 147 -3.92 2.35 -12.95
CA GLY A 147 -4.47 3.26 -13.96
C GLY A 147 -5.98 3.10 -14.12
N GLU A 148 -6.61 2.62 -13.07
CA GLU A 148 -8.02 2.26 -12.99
C GLU A 148 -8.66 2.92 -11.77
N VAL A 149 -9.97 2.79 -11.64
CA VAL A 149 -10.60 2.95 -10.34
C VAL A 149 -10.31 1.68 -9.56
N ALA A 150 -9.76 1.79 -8.35
CA ALA A 150 -9.44 0.61 -7.58
C ALA A 150 -10.69 -0.26 -7.40
N PRO A 151 -10.52 -1.59 -7.35
CA PRO A 151 -11.53 -2.47 -6.81
C PRO A 151 -11.66 -2.21 -5.31
N THR A 152 -12.31 -1.12 -4.93
CA THR A 152 -12.85 -1.00 -3.57
C THR A 152 -13.97 -2.01 -3.50
N HIS A 153 -13.78 -3.07 -2.71
CA HIS A 153 -14.84 -4.03 -2.41
C HIS A 153 -15.30 -3.85 -0.97
N PHE A 154 -16.59 -4.04 -0.76
CA PHE A 154 -17.18 -4.06 0.57
C PHE A 154 -18.39 -4.97 0.57
N ARG A 155 -18.71 -5.53 1.74
CA ARG A 155 -19.87 -6.39 1.90
C ARG A 155 -20.94 -5.61 2.64
N HIS A 156 -22.14 -5.55 2.09
CA HIS A 156 -23.29 -4.90 2.72
C HIS A 156 -24.59 -5.65 2.45
N ALA A 157 -25.45 -5.78 3.46
CA ALA A 157 -26.74 -6.47 3.41
C ALA A 157 -26.73 -7.80 2.62
N GLY A 158 -25.69 -8.62 2.82
CA GLY A 158 -25.53 -9.93 2.18
C GLY A 158 -24.93 -9.92 0.77
N ARG A 159 -24.73 -8.75 0.15
CA ARG A 159 -24.09 -8.58 -1.16
C ARG A 159 -22.63 -8.16 -1.01
N THR A 160 -21.77 -8.63 -1.90
CA THR A 160 -20.39 -8.14 -2.02
C THR A 160 -20.36 -7.19 -3.20
N LEU A 161 -20.09 -5.91 -2.94
CA LEU A 161 -20.05 -4.86 -3.94
C LEU A 161 -18.59 -4.52 -4.24
N TYR A 162 -18.31 -4.17 -5.49
CA TYR A 162 -17.00 -3.73 -5.92
C TYR A 162 -17.11 -2.59 -6.93
N VAL A 163 -16.12 -1.72 -6.93
CA VAL A 163 -16.03 -0.62 -7.90
C VAL A 163 -15.24 -1.10 -9.12
N ALA A 164 -15.75 -0.84 -10.31
CA ALA A 164 -15.12 -1.26 -11.57
C ALA A 164 -15.47 -0.31 -12.72
N ARG A 165 -14.79 -0.45 -13.86
CA ARG A 165 -15.22 0.23 -15.08
C ARG A 165 -16.48 -0.44 -15.61
N ARG A 166 -17.41 0.37 -16.12
CA ARG A 166 -18.64 -0.13 -16.74
C ARG A 166 -18.38 -1.15 -17.84
N ALA A 167 -17.32 -0.94 -18.64
CA ALA A 167 -16.97 -1.83 -19.74
C ALA A 167 -16.54 -3.24 -19.30
N ASP A 168 -16.10 -3.39 -18.04
CA ASP A 168 -15.59 -4.66 -17.49
C ASP A 168 -16.65 -5.41 -16.66
N VAL A 169 -17.87 -4.87 -16.58
CA VAL A 169 -18.98 -5.39 -15.76
C VAL A 169 -20.17 -5.70 -16.67
N ARG A 170 -20.85 -6.83 -16.42
CA ARG A 170 -22.10 -7.13 -17.14
C ARG A 170 -23.18 -6.12 -16.74
N PRO A 171 -24.01 -5.64 -17.68
CA PRO A 171 -25.04 -4.65 -17.36
C PRO A 171 -25.99 -5.05 -16.22
N THR A 172 -26.23 -6.36 -16.03
CA THR A 172 -27.06 -6.93 -14.96
C THR A 172 -26.43 -6.89 -13.57
N ASP A 173 -25.10 -6.83 -13.49
CA ASP A 173 -24.37 -6.80 -12.21
C ASP A 173 -24.12 -5.35 -11.75
N VAL A 174 -24.44 -4.35 -12.58
CA VAL A 174 -24.28 -2.93 -12.24
C VAL A 174 -25.37 -2.51 -11.26
N VAL A 175 -24.95 -2.06 -10.08
CA VAL A 175 -25.84 -1.54 -9.03
C VAL A 175 -26.07 -0.04 -9.24
N CYS A 176 -25.02 0.74 -9.47
CA CYS A 176 -25.18 2.17 -9.79
C CYS A 176 -23.96 2.78 -10.50
N GLY A 177 -24.19 3.87 -11.22
CA GLY A 177 -23.11 4.74 -11.72
C GLY A 177 -22.41 5.47 -10.57
N VAL A 178 -21.09 5.49 -10.56
CA VAL A 178 -20.30 6.14 -9.49
C VAL A 178 -19.65 7.42 -9.99
N ALA A 179 -19.05 7.41 -11.18
CA ALA A 179 -18.37 8.58 -11.72
C ALA A 179 -18.12 8.50 -13.22
N ASP A 180 -17.87 9.67 -13.82
CA ASP A 180 -17.26 9.86 -15.12
C ASP A 180 -15.80 10.35 -14.94
N THR A 181 -14.84 9.50 -15.29
CA THR A 181 -13.39 9.69 -15.16
C THR A 181 -12.64 9.77 -16.48
N ARG A 182 -13.35 9.84 -17.61
CA ARG A 182 -12.74 9.90 -18.96
C ARG A 182 -11.82 11.10 -19.15
N ASP A 183 -12.14 12.22 -18.49
CA ASP A 183 -11.27 13.39 -18.36
C ASP A 183 -10.73 13.49 -16.91
N PRO A 184 -9.42 13.22 -16.68
CA PRO A 184 -8.80 13.33 -15.36
C PRO A 184 -8.88 14.73 -14.73
N ALA A 185 -8.99 15.79 -15.54
CA ALA A 185 -9.11 17.17 -15.05
C ALA A 185 -10.55 17.54 -14.71
N ARG A 186 -11.55 16.82 -15.23
CA ARG A 186 -12.99 17.10 -15.07
C ARG A 186 -13.77 15.88 -14.56
N THR A 187 -13.22 15.17 -13.59
CA THR A 187 -13.91 14.03 -12.96
C THR A 187 -15.23 14.46 -12.34
N ARG A 188 -16.34 13.87 -12.79
CA ARG A 188 -17.69 14.09 -12.24
C ARG A 188 -18.13 12.87 -11.46
N VAL A 189 -18.43 13.04 -10.17
CA VAL A 189 -18.93 11.96 -9.30
C VAL A 189 -20.45 12.03 -9.19
N LEU A 190 -21.10 10.87 -9.10
CA LEU A 190 -22.55 10.68 -9.01
C LEU A 190 -23.32 11.46 -10.11
N PRO A 191 -23.01 11.28 -11.41
CA PRO A 191 -23.64 12.04 -12.49
C PRO A 191 -25.15 11.76 -12.59
N ALA A 192 -25.95 12.79 -12.90
CA ALA A 192 -27.42 12.68 -12.99
C ALA A 192 -27.89 11.50 -13.86
N ASP A 193 -27.29 11.37 -15.04
CA ASP A 193 -27.48 10.23 -15.94
C ASP A 193 -26.44 9.15 -15.63
N GLU A 194 -26.89 8.04 -15.07
CA GLU A 194 -26.02 6.93 -14.72
C GLU A 194 -25.36 6.30 -15.93
N THR A 195 -25.95 6.38 -17.12
CA THR A 195 -25.38 5.82 -18.36
C THR A 195 -24.05 6.46 -18.75
N THR A 196 -23.84 7.72 -18.34
CA THR A 196 -22.61 8.48 -18.60
C THR A 196 -21.44 8.10 -17.70
N ALA A 197 -21.69 7.37 -16.61
CA ALA A 197 -20.65 6.92 -15.70
C ALA A 197 -19.82 5.78 -16.33
N ASP A 198 -18.52 6.00 -16.49
CA ASP A 198 -17.54 4.98 -16.88
C ASP A 198 -17.08 4.14 -15.67
N VAL A 199 -17.29 4.64 -14.46
CA VAL A 199 -17.06 3.95 -13.19
C VAL A 199 -18.39 3.58 -12.57
N VAL A 200 -18.54 2.32 -12.18
CA VAL A 200 -19.77 1.77 -11.61
C VAL A 200 -19.49 1.00 -10.33
N LEU A 201 -20.50 0.93 -9.46
CA LEU A 201 -20.58 0.00 -8.36
C LEU A 201 -21.30 -1.24 -8.86
N ALA A 202 -20.69 -2.40 -8.69
CA ALA A 202 -21.16 -3.67 -9.23
C ALA A 202 -21.25 -4.74 -8.14
N GLU A 203 -22.13 -5.72 -8.31
CA GLU A 203 -22.26 -6.86 -7.42
C GLU A 203 -21.38 -8.03 -7.86
N ALA A 204 -20.57 -8.55 -6.94
CA ALA A 204 -19.75 -9.73 -7.17
C ALA A 204 -20.63 -10.99 -7.07
N THR A 205 -21.07 -11.50 -8.22
CA THR A 205 -21.92 -12.69 -8.33
C THR A 205 -21.14 -14.01 -8.46
N GLY A 206 -19.81 -13.97 -8.29
CA GLY A 206 -18.94 -15.17 -8.32
C GLY A 206 -18.74 -15.80 -9.70
N GLN A 207 -19.33 -15.23 -10.76
CA GLN A 207 -19.07 -15.63 -12.14
C GLN A 207 -17.98 -14.72 -12.74
N PRO A 208 -17.03 -15.29 -13.51
CA PRO A 208 -15.95 -14.50 -14.08
C PRO A 208 -16.51 -13.39 -14.98
N PRO A 209 -16.00 -12.15 -14.88
CA PRO A 209 -16.45 -11.04 -15.72
C PRO A 209 -16.33 -11.42 -17.20
N GLY A 210 -17.39 -11.11 -17.94
CA GLY A 210 -17.58 -11.47 -19.34
C GLY A 210 -16.41 -11.03 -20.22
N THR A 211 -15.74 -12.04 -20.77
CA THR A 211 -15.14 -12.09 -22.10
C THR A 211 -13.94 -11.15 -22.42
N GLU A 212 -12.80 -11.82 -22.57
CA GLU A 212 -11.63 -11.51 -23.40
C GLU A 212 -10.62 -10.43 -22.97
N LEU A 213 -10.96 -9.34 -22.29
CA LEU A 213 -9.99 -8.27 -22.02
C LEU A 213 -9.16 -8.47 -20.73
N ALA A 214 -9.78 -8.91 -19.64
CA ALA A 214 -9.06 -9.26 -18.40
C ALA A 214 -8.15 -10.49 -18.59
N ALA A 215 -8.61 -11.47 -19.37
CA ALA A 215 -7.83 -12.66 -19.74
C ALA A 215 -6.64 -12.31 -20.66
N ARG A 216 -6.79 -11.36 -21.60
CA ARG A 216 -5.68 -10.90 -22.46
C ARG A 216 -4.58 -10.15 -21.70
N ARG A 217 -4.88 -9.53 -20.55
CA ARG A 217 -3.88 -8.88 -19.70
C ARG A 217 -3.11 -9.86 -18.82
N LEU A 218 -3.78 -10.85 -18.23
CA LEU A 218 -3.14 -11.90 -17.43
C LEU A 218 -2.26 -12.86 -18.27
N VAL A 219 -2.56 -13.06 -19.55
CA VAL A 219 -1.79 -13.95 -20.44
C VAL A 219 -0.47 -13.32 -20.94
N ARG A 220 -0.31 -11.99 -20.90
CA ARG A 220 0.98 -11.34 -21.26
C ARG A 220 2.06 -11.46 -20.19
N ALA A 221 1.71 -11.79 -18.94
CA ALA A 221 2.65 -12.01 -17.85
C ALA A 221 3.32 -13.40 -17.86
N ARG A 222 2.98 -14.26 -18.83
CA ARG A 222 3.46 -15.64 -18.86
C ARG A 222 4.07 -16.00 -20.21
N ARG A 223 5.15 -15.31 -20.62
CA ARG A 223 6.04 -15.84 -21.67
C ARG A 223 7.48 -15.35 -21.60
N ARG A 224 8.36 -16.37 -21.52
CA ARG A 224 9.82 -16.41 -21.80
C ARG A 224 10.77 -15.83 -20.76
N ARG A 225 11.18 -16.67 -19.80
CA ARG A 225 12.55 -16.66 -19.28
C ARG A 225 13.34 -17.74 -20.01
N GLN A 226 14.39 -17.33 -20.74
CA GLN A 226 15.42 -18.25 -21.22
C GLN A 226 16.43 -18.48 -20.07
N PRO A 227 16.58 -19.71 -19.56
CA PRO A 227 17.47 -20.02 -18.43
C PRO A 227 18.98 -19.94 -18.78
N VAL A 228 19.32 -19.78 -20.07
CA VAL A 228 20.70 -19.89 -20.57
C VAL A 228 21.52 -18.62 -20.33
N VAL A 229 20.90 -17.43 -20.31
CA VAL A 229 21.62 -16.15 -20.14
C VAL A 229 22.05 -15.90 -18.68
N VAL A 230 21.31 -16.45 -17.71
CA VAL A 230 21.63 -16.35 -16.28
C VAL A 230 22.82 -17.26 -15.92
N LEU A 231 22.89 -18.45 -16.55
CA LEU A 231 24.03 -19.36 -16.38
C LEU A 231 25.33 -18.77 -16.96
N LEU A 232 25.26 -18.13 -18.13
CA LEU A 232 26.41 -17.48 -18.77
C LEU A 232 26.90 -16.22 -18.04
N ARG A 233 26.00 -15.46 -17.38
CA ARG A 233 26.41 -14.30 -16.56
C ARG A 233 26.96 -14.70 -15.19
N ALA A 234 26.48 -15.80 -14.61
CA ALA A 234 27.05 -16.37 -13.39
C ALA A 234 28.50 -16.81 -13.63
N VAL A 235 28.80 -17.54 -14.70
CA VAL A 235 30.20 -17.94 -15.00
C VAL A 235 31.14 -16.73 -15.14
N ARG A 236 30.63 -15.57 -15.61
CA ARG A 236 31.43 -14.35 -15.82
C ARG A 236 31.66 -13.50 -14.56
N SER A 237 30.82 -13.63 -13.52
CA SER A 237 30.99 -12.88 -12.26
C SER A 237 31.78 -13.62 -11.18
N PHE A 238 32.11 -14.90 -11.41
CA PHE A 238 32.76 -15.76 -10.40
C PHE A 238 34.29 -15.67 -10.39
N ALA A 239 34.88 -14.97 -11.36
CA ALA A 239 36.28 -14.60 -11.29
C ALA A 239 36.46 -13.36 -10.39
N THR A 240 36.43 -13.54 -9.06
CA THR A 240 37.21 -12.63 -8.22
C THR A 240 38.65 -12.71 -8.74
N ARG A 241 39.24 -11.57 -9.13
CA ARG A 241 40.51 -11.55 -9.87
C ARG A 241 41.58 -12.42 -9.22
N LYS A 242 41.59 -12.62 -7.91
CA LYS A 242 42.64 -13.40 -7.22
C LYS A 242 42.45 -14.92 -7.28
N ILE A 243 41.26 -15.44 -6.96
CA ILE A 243 41.00 -16.89 -6.90
C ILE A 243 40.87 -17.48 -8.32
N GLY A 244 40.19 -16.78 -9.22
CA GLY A 244 40.08 -17.20 -10.62
C GLY A 244 41.45 -17.24 -11.33
N ILE A 245 42.35 -16.29 -11.04
CA ILE A 245 43.73 -16.33 -11.54
C ILE A 245 44.49 -17.50 -10.93
N ALA A 246 44.35 -17.78 -9.63
CA ALA A 246 45.03 -18.92 -8.99
C ALA A 246 44.62 -20.27 -9.61
N VAL A 247 43.32 -20.49 -9.87
CA VAL A 247 42.83 -21.71 -10.56
C VAL A 247 43.38 -21.81 -11.98
N LEU A 248 43.35 -20.71 -12.75
CA LEU A 248 43.87 -20.69 -14.12
C LEU A 248 45.37 -20.94 -14.19
N VAL A 249 46.15 -20.34 -13.27
CA VAL A 249 47.59 -20.57 -13.16
C VAL A 249 47.88 -22.04 -12.84
N LEU A 250 47.12 -22.64 -11.91
CA LEU A 250 47.31 -24.04 -11.54
C LEU A 250 46.97 -25.00 -12.68
N LEU A 251 45.87 -24.75 -13.41
CA LEU A 251 45.50 -25.51 -14.61
C LEU A 251 46.55 -25.37 -15.73
N ALA A 252 47.10 -24.18 -15.91
CA ALA A 252 48.18 -23.95 -16.88
C ALA A 252 49.46 -24.71 -16.50
N ILE A 253 49.80 -24.77 -15.21
CA ILE A 253 50.93 -25.55 -14.70
C ILE A 253 50.69 -27.05 -14.95
N ILE A 254 49.52 -27.58 -14.62
CA ILE A 254 49.15 -28.98 -14.86
C ILE A 254 49.24 -29.32 -16.35
N ALA A 255 48.71 -28.47 -17.23
CA ALA A 255 48.76 -28.66 -18.68
C ALA A 255 50.21 -28.61 -19.23
N ALA A 256 51.03 -27.67 -18.74
CA ALA A 256 52.43 -27.55 -19.16
C ALA A 256 53.28 -28.74 -18.72
N LEU A 257 53.13 -29.17 -17.46
CA LEU A 257 53.81 -30.34 -16.91
C LEU A 257 53.35 -31.64 -17.58
N GLY A 258 52.05 -31.78 -17.83
CA GLY A 258 51.49 -32.91 -18.59
C GLY A 258 52.03 -32.98 -20.02
N TRP A 259 52.11 -31.83 -20.72
CA TRP A 259 52.70 -31.76 -22.05
C TRP A 259 54.20 -32.08 -22.07
N LEU A 260 54.95 -31.58 -21.09
CA LEU A 260 56.38 -31.89 -20.91
C LEU A 260 56.59 -33.38 -20.64
N ASN A 261 55.76 -33.98 -19.78
CA ASN A 261 55.81 -35.41 -19.47
C ASN A 261 55.48 -36.26 -20.70
N ALA A 262 54.46 -35.89 -21.46
CA ALA A 262 54.09 -36.57 -22.69
C ALA A 262 55.18 -36.50 -23.78
N ARG A 263 55.86 -35.35 -23.88
CA ARG A 263 57.00 -35.18 -24.78
C ARG A 263 58.19 -36.02 -24.34
N ALA A 264 58.45 -36.15 -23.04
CA ALA A 264 59.50 -37.01 -22.51
C ALA A 264 59.22 -38.51 -22.74
N ALA A 265 57.93 -38.90 -22.72
CA ALA A 265 57.49 -40.28 -22.92
C ALA A 265 57.15 -40.64 -24.39
N ASN A 266 57.28 -39.70 -25.34
CA ASN A 266 56.94 -39.88 -26.78
C ASN A 266 55.53 -40.44 -27.04
N VAL A 267 54.55 -40.04 -26.23
CA VAL A 267 53.17 -40.55 -26.36
C VAL A 267 52.29 -39.58 -27.16
N GLY A 268 51.24 -40.11 -27.79
CA GLY A 268 50.25 -39.30 -28.49
C GLY A 268 49.53 -38.31 -27.57
N TRP A 269 48.97 -37.24 -28.15
CA TRP A 269 48.30 -36.17 -27.39
C TRP A 269 47.08 -36.65 -26.58
N ALA A 270 46.41 -37.72 -27.03
CA ALA A 270 45.27 -38.30 -26.32
C ALA A 270 45.73 -39.06 -25.06
N ASP A 271 46.80 -39.85 -25.19
CA ASP A 271 47.40 -40.59 -24.09
C ASP A 271 48.07 -39.65 -23.08
N ALA A 272 48.66 -38.55 -23.56
CA ALA A 272 49.18 -37.46 -22.74
C ALA A 272 48.12 -36.89 -21.80
N LEU A 273 46.92 -36.61 -22.34
CA LEU A 273 45.81 -36.09 -21.56
C LEU A 273 45.29 -37.14 -20.57
N TYR A 274 45.15 -38.39 -21.01
CA TYR A 274 44.73 -39.50 -20.17
C TYR A 274 45.67 -39.70 -18.98
N LEU A 275 46.98 -39.79 -19.23
CA LEU A 275 48.01 -39.95 -18.19
C LEU A 275 48.02 -38.75 -17.26
N THR A 276 47.96 -37.52 -17.77
CA THR A 276 47.95 -36.31 -16.92
C THR A 276 46.74 -36.30 -15.99
N VAL A 277 45.54 -36.63 -16.49
CA VAL A 277 44.32 -36.67 -15.68
C VAL A 277 44.38 -37.78 -14.63
N VAL A 278 44.83 -38.98 -15.00
CA VAL A 278 44.98 -40.12 -14.07
C VAL A 278 46.03 -39.79 -13.01
N THR A 279 47.23 -39.37 -13.39
CA THR A 279 48.30 -39.02 -12.45
C THR A 279 47.89 -37.90 -11.49
N THR A 280 47.16 -36.88 -11.98
CA THR A 280 46.69 -35.75 -11.15
C THR A 280 45.60 -36.16 -10.14
N LEU A 281 44.74 -37.13 -10.49
CA LEU A 281 43.57 -37.51 -9.68
C LEU A 281 43.82 -38.70 -8.76
N THR A 282 44.53 -39.73 -9.23
CA THR A 282 44.75 -40.98 -8.49
C THR A 282 46.14 -41.06 -7.88
N GLY A 283 47.06 -40.20 -8.31
CA GLY A 283 48.48 -40.42 -8.11
C GLY A 283 48.99 -41.56 -9.00
N GLU A 284 50.23 -41.46 -9.44
CA GLU A 284 50.95 -42.52 -10.16
C GLU A 284 52.02 -43.09 -9.22
N ASP A 285 52.26 -44.41 -9.29
CA ASP A 285 53.28 -45.06 -8.48
C ASP A 285 54.67 -44.44 -8.72
N PRO A 286 55.47 -44.26 -7.66
CA PRO A 286 56.81 -43.68 -7.77
C PRO A 286 57.77 -44.66 -8.45
N ASP A 287 58.23 -44.30 -9.63
CA ASP A 287 59.25 -45.04 -10.37
C ASP A 287 60.63 -44.39 -10.19
N VAL A 288 61.48 -45.04 -9.39
CA VAL A 288 62.85 -44.60 -9.09
C VAL A 288 63.82 -44.77 -10.26
N ALA A 289 63.43 -45.48 -11.33
CA ALA A 289 64.25 -45.62 -12.53
C ALA A 289 64.13 -44.42 -13.49
N LYS A 290 63.15 -43.52 -13.29
CA LYS A 290 62.96 -42.32 -14.12
C LYS A 290 64.08 -41.29 -13.86
N PRO A 291 64.48 -40.49 -14.87
CA PRO A 291 65.39 -39.36 -14.66
C PRO A 291 64.87 -38.41 -13.58
N VAL A 292 65.78 -37.83 -12.78
CA VAL A 292 65.43 -36.93 -11.66
C VAL A 292 64.46 -35.82 -12.07
N ALA A 293 64.59 -35.27 -13.29
CA ALA A 293 63.68 -34.25 -13.82
C ALA A 293 62.23 -34.75 -13.96
N ALA A 294 62.01 -36.00 -14.36
CA ALA A 294 60.67 -36.59 -14.49
C ALA A 294 60.07 -36.92 -13.11
N GLN A 295 60.89 -37.35 -12.15
CA GLN A 295 60.46 -37.54 -10.76
C GLN A 295 60.00 -36.21 -10.14
N VAL A 296 60.77 -35.14 -10.33
CA VAL A 296 60.40 -33.78 -9.88
C VAL A 296 59.11 -33.33 -10.56
N MET A 297 58.95 -33.56 -11.86
CA MET A 297 57.72 -33.21 -12.58
C MET A 297 56.49 -33.94 -12.02
N GLN A 298 56.60 -35.24 -11.73
CA GLN A 298 55.52 -36.06 -11.17
C GLN A 298 55.12 -35.57 -9.77
N VAL A 299 56.09 -35.24 -8.92
CA VAL A 299 55.83 -34.68 -7.58
C VAL A 299 55.11 -33.33 -7.68
N VAL A 300 55.56 -32.43 -8.56
CA VAL A 300 54.92 -31.12 -8.75
C VAL A 300 53.51 -31.27 -9.33
N LEU A 301 53.30 -32.19 -10.28
CA LEU A 301 52.00 -32.47 -10.87
C LEU A 301 50.99 -32.99 -9.82
N ASN A 302 51.43 -33.91 -8.96
CA ASN A 302 50.60 -34.45 -7.88
C ASN A 302 50.27 -33.39 -6.82
N LEU A 303 51.24 -32.54 -6.44
CA LEU A 303 51.01 -31.42 -5.53
C LEU A 303 50.05 -30.38 -6.14
N ALA A 304 50.16 -30.12 -7.44
CA ALA A 304 49.25 -29.23 -8.15
C ALA A 304 47.81 -29.80 -8.20
N GLY A 305 47.67 -31.11 -8.43
CA GLY A 305 46.38 -31.81 -8.35
C GLY A 305 45.76 -31.75 -6.95
N LEU A 306 46.55 -32.02 -5.92
CA LEU A 306 46.11 -31.96 -4.53
C LEU A 306 45.66 -30.54 -4.12
N ALA A 307 46.36 -29.50 -4.59
CA ALA A 307 46.01 -28.11 -4.34
C ALA A 307 44.72 -27.66 -5.09
N LEU A 308 44.38 -28.33 -6.19
CA LEU A 308 43.21 -28.00 -7.00
C LEU A 308 41.89 -28.33 -6.26
N ILE A 309 41.85 -29.42 -5.49
CA ILE A 309 40.64 -29.88 -4.81
C ILE A 309 40.12 -28.87 -3.76
N PRO A 310 40.94 -28.37 -2.80
CA PRO A 310 40.50 -27.34 -1.86
C PRO A 310 40.13 -26.03 -2.55
N LEU A 311 40.81 -25.67 -3.64
CA LEU A 311 40.54 -24.44 -4.37
C LEU A 311 39.19 -24.49 -5.11
N ILE A 312 38.89 -25.61 -5.78
CA ILE A 312 37.57 -25.85 -6.38
C ILE A 312 36.49 -25.90 -5.30
N THR A 313 36.76 -26.57 -4.18
CA THR A 313 35.82 -26.66 -3.05
C THR A 313 35.52 -25.28 -2.48
N ALA A 314 36.54 -24.44 -2.28
CA ALA A 314 36.37 -23.05 -1.83
C ALA A 314 35.50 -22.23 -2.79
N VAL A 315 35.72 -22.36 -4.11
CA VAL A 315 34.90 -21.71 -5.14
C VAL A 315 33.45 -22.17 -5.10
N VAL A 316 33.21 -23.47 -4.93
CA VAL A 316 31.85 -24.04 -4.83
C VAL A 316 31.16 -23.59 -3.56
N VAL A 317 31.84 -23.65 -2.41
CA VAL A 317 31.30 -23.22 -1.11
C VAL A 317 31.00 -21.72 -1.10
N ASP A 318 31.94 -20.88 -1.52
CA ASP A 318 31.72 -19.43 -1.66
C ASP A 318 30.58 -19.13 -2.65
N GLY A 319 30.47 -19.92 -3.73
CA GLY A 319 29.37 -19.83 -4.69
C GLY A 319 28.01 -20.13 -4.07
N ILE A 320 27.90 -21.23 -3.33
CA ILE A 320 26.66 -21.63 -2.63
C ILE A 320 26.31 -20.63 -1.52
N VAL A 321 27.30 -20.18 -0.74
CA VAL A 321 27.12 -19.21 0.34
C VAL A 321 26.70 -17.86 -0.21
N ASN A 322 27.36 -17.33 -1.25
CA ASN A 322 26.96 -16.09 -1.90
C ASN A 322 25.61 -16.19 -2.60
N ALA A 323 25.28 -17.32 -3.22
CA ALA A 323 23.96 -17.55 -3.79
C ALA A 323 22.87 -17.54 -2.70
N ARG A 324 23.12 -18.19 -1.55
CA ARG A 324 22.20 -18.16 -0.40
C ARG A 324 22.08 -16.77 0.21
N LEU A 325 23.18 -16.05 0.37
CA LEU A 325 23.22 -14.67 0.88
C LEU A 325 22.53 -13.69 -0.08
N ALA A 326 22.70 -13.84 -1.39
CA ALA A 326 22.02 -13.02 -2.39
C ALA A 326 20.50 -13.26 -2.39
N LEU A 327 20.08 -14.51 -2.17
CA LEU A 327 18.66 -14.89 -2.03
C LEU A 327 18.06 -14.39 -0.71
N HIS A 328 18.83 -14.37 0.39
CA HIS A 328 18.36 -13.89 1.70
C HIS A 328 18.44 -12.36 1.86
N ALA A 329 19.33 -11.68 1.13
CA ALA A 329 19.56 -10.25 1.25
C ALA A 329 18.76 -9.37 0.28
N GLY A 330 17.99 -9.94 -0.66
CA GLY A 330 17.13 -9.17 -1.58
C GLY A 330 17.87 -8.23 -2.55
N ARG A 331 19.20 -8.34 -2.69
CA ARG A 331 20.05 -7.36 -3.38
C ARG A 331 20.10 -7.49 -4.90
N ILE A 332 19.67 -8.62 -5.48
CA ILE A 332 19.63 -8.81 -6.93
C ILE A 332 18.36 -9.57 -7.30
N GLN A 333 17.35 -8.86 -7.80
CA GLN A 333 16.16 -9.50 -8.34
C GLN A 333 16.33 -9.77 -9.84
N PRO A 334 15.89 -10.93 -10.36
CA PRO A 334 15.87 -11.16 -11.80
C PRO A 334 14.98 -10.11 -12.46
N ALA A 335 15.36 -9.63 -13.65
CA ALA A 335 14.56 -8.67 -14.41
C ALA A 335 13.10 -9.15 -14.51
N ARG A 336 12.18 -8.29 -14.05
CA ARG A 336 10.73 -8.50 -14.02
C ARG A 336 10.07 -7.45 -14.88
N SER A 337 8.94 -7.77 -15.50
CA SER A 337 8.20 -6.82 -16.34
C SER A 337 6.71 -6.92 -16.03
N GLY A 338 6.02 -5.78 -15.96
CA GLY A 338 4.59 -5.74 -15.66
C GLY A 338 4.25 -5.91 -14.18
N HIS A 339 5.22 -5.74 -13.28
CA HIS A 339 5.04 -5.68 -11.83
C HIS A 339 4.82 -4.23 -11.35
N VAL A 340 4.31 -4.06 -10.13
CA VAL A 340 4.23 -2.77 -9.45
C VAL A 340 5.33 -2.71 -8.39
N VAL A 341 6.08 -1.61 -8.37
CA VAL A 341 7.10 -1.37 -7.34
C VAL A 341 6.48 -0.52 -6.24
N VAL A 342 6.53 -0.96 -4.98
CA VAL A 342 6.03 -0.23 -3.80
C VAL A 342 7.20 0.18 -2.92
N VAL A 343 7.39 1.49 -2.76
CA VAL A 343 8.45 2.07 -1.92
C VAL A 343 7.89 2.51 -0.57
N GLY A 344 8.48 1.97 0.50
CA GLY A 344 8.14 2.22 1.89
C GLY A 344 7.10 1.25 2.43
N LEU A 345 7.53 0.20 3.14
CA LEU A 345 6.71 -0.79 3.84
C LEU A 345 6.29 -0.34 5.24
N GLY A 346 5.96 0.95 5.38
CA GLY A 346 5.23 1.48 6.53
C GLY A 346 3.74 1.08 6.51
N ASN A 347 2.91 1.79 7.29
CA ASN A 347 1.48 1.48 7.39
C ASN A 347 0.76 1.48 6.02
N ILE A 348 1.06 2.47 5.17
CA ILE A 348 0.43 2.61 3.84
C ILE A 348 0.94 1.58 2.87
N GLY A 349 2.26 1.51 2.65
CA GLY A 349 2.82 0.61 1.64
C GLY A 349 2.57 -0.85 1.95
N THR A 350 2.48 -1.24 3.23
CA THR A 350 2.05 -2.59 3.60
C THR A 350 0.64 -2.90 3.11
N ARG A 351 -0.31 -1.97 3.27
CA ARG A 351 -1.70 -2.14 2.82
C ARG A 351 -1.81 -2.14 1.30
N VAL A 352 -1.10 -1.22 0.64
CA VAL A 352 -1.05 -1.14 -0.83
C VAL A 352 -0.45 -2.42 -1.43
N MET A 353 0.67 -2.89 -0.89
CA MET A 353 1.33 -4.12 -1.33
C MET A 353 0.42 -5.34 -1.14
N ALA A 354 -0.21 -5.47 0.02
CA ALA A 354 -1.13 -6.58 0.29
C ALA A 354 -2.32 -6.57 -0.68
N GLN A 355 -2.94 -5.41 -0.89
CA GLN A 355 -4.09 -5.28 -1.78
C GLN A 355 -3.73 -5.52 -3.25
N LEU A 356 -2.56 -5.07 -3.72
CA LEU A 356 -2.05 -5.40 -5.06
C LEU A 356 -1.81 -6.91 -5.23
N HIS A 357 -1.22 -7.54 -4.21
CA HIS A 357 -1.01 -8.99 -4.18
C HIS A 357 -2.34 -9.75 -4.21
N ASP A 358 -3.35 -9.32 -3.45
CA ASP A 358 -4.69 -9.91 -3.45
C ASP A 358 -5.39 -9.79 -4.82
N PHE A 359 -5.07 -8.75 -5.60
CA PHE A 359 -5.50 -8.62 -7.00
C PHE A 359 -4.68 -9.44 -8.00
N GLY A 360 -3.71 -10.23 -7.54
CA GLY A 360 -2.85 -11.06 -8.39
C GLY A 360 -1.82 -10.27 -9.19
N VAL A 361 -1.54 -9.03 -8.78
CA VAL A 361 -0.50 -8.18 -9.41
C VAL A 361 0.85 -8.55 -8.81
N GLU A 362 1.87 -8.76 -9.64
CA GLU A 362 3.23 -9.00 -9.14
C GLU A 362 3.75 -7.72 -8.49
N VAL A 363 4.22 -7.81 -7.24
CA VAL A 363 4.72 -6.68 -6.47
C VAL A 363 6.19 -6.87 -6.14
N VAL A 364 6.96 -5.78 -6.20
CA VAL A 364 8.31 -5.68 -5.63
C VAL A 364 8.31 -4.55 -4.61
N ALA A 365 8.72 -4.84 -3.38
CA ALA A 365 8.80 -3.84 -2.32
C ALA A 365 10.22 -3.27 -2.20
N ILE A 366 10.32 -2.00 -1.82
CA ILE A 366 11.57 -1.35 -1.43
C ILE A 366 11.39 -0.72 -0.06
N ASP A 367 12.28 -0.97 0.89
CA ASP A 367 12.36 -0.20 2.14
C ASP A 367 13.83 0.00 2.54
N LYS A 368 14.13 1.06 3.28
CA LYS A 368 15.47 1.26 3.86
C LYS A 368 15.73 0.34 5.05
N ASP A 369 14.67 -0.03 5.75
CA ASP A 369 14.70 -0.87 6.95
C ASP A 369 14.37 -2.32 6.58
N PRO A 370 15.29 -3.29 6.78
CA PRO A 370 15.02 -4.70 6.52
C PRO A 370 13.89 -5.26 7.39
N ASP A 371 13.67 -4.67 8.57
CA ASP A 371 12.67 -5.09 9.56
C ASP A 371 11.47 -4.12 9.59
N ALA A 372 11.24 -3.40 8.50
CA ALA A 372 10.07 -2.54 8.35
C ALA A 372 8.78 -3.29 8.71
N ARG A 373 7.76 -2.58 9.21
CA ARG A 373 6.50 -3.18 9.68
C ARG A 373 5.88 -4.17 8.69
N GLY A 374 5.95 -3.86 7.40
CA GLY A 374 5.44 -4.71 6.32
C GLY A 374 6.37 -5.84 5.87
N ALA A 375 7.63 -5.87 6.31
CA ALA A 375 8.63 -6.83 5.84
C ALA A 375 8.21 -8.28 6.12
N SER A 376 7.74 -8.58 7.33
CA SER A 376 7.25 -9.92 7.67
C SER A 376 6.04 -10.35 6.83
N LEU A 377 5.16 -9.42 6.46
CA LEU A 377 4.05 -9.72 5.56
C LEU A 377 4.53 -9.94 4.12
N ALA A 378 5.47 -9.13 3.63
CA ALA A 378 6.07 -9.30 2.31
C ALA A 378 6.70 -10.68 2.17
N HIS A 379 7.48 -11.14 3.17
CA HIS A 379 8.05 -12.48 3.20
C HIS A 379 6.99 -13.58 3.17
N ARG A 380 5.93 -13.46 3.97
CA ARG A 380 4.82 -14.44 3.98
C ARG A 380 4.08 -14.52 2.65
N LEU A 381 3.91 -13.39 1.97
CA LEU A 381 3.26 -13.32 0.65
C LEU A 381 4.22 -13.63 -0.50
N GLY A 382 5.49 -13.93 -0.24
CA GLY A 382 6.50 -14.14 -1.28
C GLY A 382 6.82 -12.88 -2.09
N VAL A 383 6.47 -11.70 -1.59
CA VAL A 383 6.77 -10.40 -2.21
C VAL A 383 8.25 -10.08 -1.97
N PRO A 384 9.05 -9.92 -3.03
CA PRO A 384 10.47 -9.61 -2.91
C PRO A 384 10.70 -8.22 -2.32
N LEU A 385 11.56 -8.13 -1.30
CA LEU A 385 11.95 -6.88 -0.64
C LEU A 385 13.38 -6.49 -1.01
N VAL A 386 13.54 -5.31 -1.64
CA VAL A 386 14.83 -4.65 -1.85
C VAL A 386 15.11 -3.75 -0.65
N VAL A 387 16.21 -4.01 0.05
CA VAL A 387 16.63 -3.17 1.19
C VAL A 387 17.58 -2.07 0.69
N GLY A 388 17.14 -0.81 0.74
CA GLY A 388 17.94 0.34 0.31
C GLY A 388 17.17 1.67 0.28
N ASP A 389 17.90 2.78 0.13
CA ASP A 389 17.31 4.11 -0.05
C ASP A 389 16.76 4.25 -1.49
N ALA A 390 15.44 4.36 -1.61
CA ALA A 390 14.76 4.53 -2.89
C ALA A 390 15.06 5.88 -3.57
N GLY A 391 15.62 6.84 -2.84
CA GLY A 391 16.14 8.09 -3.40
C GLY A 391 17.46 7.91 -4.17
N ARG A 392 18.01 6.69 -4.26
CA ARG A 392 19.18 6.35 -5.08
C ARG A 392 18.74 5.54 -6.30
N GLU A 393 19.25 5.92 -7.47
CA GLU A 393 18.93 5.25 -8.74
C GLU A 393 19.30 3.75 -8.73
N GLU A 394 20.42 3.39 -8.09
CA GLU A 394 20.87 1.99 -7.95
C GLU A 394 19.82 1.09 -7.27
N THR A 395 19.15 1.61 -6.23
CA THR A 395 18.06 0.90 -5.53
C THR A 395 16.83 0.73 -6.42
N LEU A 396 16.50 1.73 -7.23
CA LEU A 396 15.39 1.64 -8.17
C LEU A 396 15.68 0.63 -9.29
N ARG A 397 16.92 0.60 -9.78
CA ARG A 397 17.39 -0.38 -10.77
C ARG A 397 17.35 -1.81 -10.22
N SER A 398 17.75 -2.04 -8.98
CA SER A 398 17.69 -3.38 -8.37
C SER A 398 16.24 -3.89 -8.18
N ALA A 399 15.26 -2.99 -8.11
CA ALA A 399 13.83 -3.29 -8.12
C ALA A 399 13.21 -3.39 -9.53
N SER A 400 14.01 -3.30 -10.59
CA SER A 400 13.57 -3.33 -12.00
C SER A 400 12.53 -2.24 -12.34
N VAL A 401 12.73 -1.02 -11.84
CA VAL A 401 11.82 0.11 -12.10
C VAL A 401 11.70 0.46 -13.59
N GLU A 402 12.73 0.25 -14.40
CA GLU A 402 12.72 0.50 -15.86
C GLU A 402 11.70 -0.32 -16.66
N THR A 403 11.14 -1.37 -16.04
CA THR A 403 10.25 -2.34 -16.70
C THR A 403 8.97 -2.57 -15.91
N CYS A 404 8.79 -1.82 -14.82
CA CYS A 404 7.60 -1.94 -13.99
C CYS A 404 6.41 -1.19 -14.62
N GLN A 405 5.20 -1.63 -14.31
CA GLN A 405 3.97 -0.99 -14.78
C GLN A 405 3.74 0.35 -14.07
N ALA A 406 4.07 0.39 -12.78
CA ALA A 406 3.90 1.57 -11.95
C ALA A 406 4.86 1.54 -10.76
N LEU A 407 5.24 2.73 -10.30
CA LEU A 407 5.98 2.96 -9.08
C LEU A 407 5.08 3.69 -8.07
N VAL A 408 4.83 3.08 -6.92
CA VAL A 408 4.05 3.65 -5.82
C VAL A 408 4.99 4.02 -4.68
N VAL A 409 5.13 5.32 -4.42
CA VAL A 409 6.10 5.85 -3.46
C VAL A 409 5.35 6.42 -2.26
N VAL A 410 5.39 5.69 -1.14
CA VAL A 410 4.53 5.93 0.04
C VAL A 410 5.32 6.00 1.36
N SER A 411 6.63 6.26 1.28
CA SER A 411 7.47 6.50 2.46
C SER A 411 6.97 7.73 3.25
N THR A 412 7.39 7.82 4.51
CA THR A 412 7.08 8.94 5.40
C THR A 412 7.96 10.17 5.15
N ASP A 413 8.95 10.07 4.27
CA ASP A 413 9.87 11.16 3.91
C ASP A 413 9.54 11.69 2.52
N ASP A 414 8.95 12.89 2.46
CA ASP A 414 8.54 13.53 1.19
C ASP A 414 9.73 13.86 0.29
N GLY A 415 10.92 14.13 0.86
CA GLY A 415 12.13 14.38 0.10
C GLY A 415 12.62 13.10 -0.61
N VAL A 416 12.61 11.97 0.10
CA VAL A 416 12.88 10.66 -0.49
C VAL A 416 11.82 10.31 -1.52
N ASN A 417 10.55 10.58 -1.23
CA ASN A 417 9.44 10.34 -2.14
C ASN A 417 9.65 11.05 -3.49
N LEU A 418 9.94 12.36 -3.45
CA LEU A 418 10.16 13.18 -4.64
C LEU A 418 11.43 12.76 -5.40
N ARG A 419 12.53 12.50 -4.71
CA ARG A 419 13.78 12.02 -5.32
C ARG A 419 13.58 10.67 -6.03
N ALA A 420 12.90 9.73 -5.39
CA ALA A 420 12.58 8.43 -5.99
C ALA A 420 11.73 8.60 -7.25
N ALA A 421 10.72 9.48 -7.21
CA ALA A 421 9.87 9.77 -8.35
C ALA A 421 10.63 10.40 -9.54
N LEU A 422 11.51 11.37 -9.27
CA LEU A 422 12.35 12.03 -10.28
C LEU A 422 13.34 11.06 -10.90
N ASN A 423 14.06 10.29 -10.08
CA ASN A 423 15.01 9.28 -10.57
C ASN A 423 14.29 8.22 -11.42
N ALA A 424 13.11 7.76 -10.99
CA ALA A 424 12.32 6.81 -11.74
C ALA A 424 11.88 7.33 -13.11
N ARG A 425 11.52 8.63 -13.22
CA ARG A 425 11.24 9.27 -14.50
C ARG A 425 12.48 9.47 -15.37
N GLY A 426 13.66 9.63 -14.75
CA GLY A 426 14.94 9.61 -15.46
C GLY A 426 15.27 8.25 -16.06
N LEU A 427 14.81 7.17 -15.42
CA LEU A 427 14.94 5.78 -15.91
C LEU A 427 13.93 5.45 -17.01
N ASP A 428 12.67 5.82 -16.81
CA ASP A 428 11.58 5.63 -17.77
C ASP A 428 10.67 6.88 -17.79
N PRO A 429 10.75 7.70 -18.86
CA PRO A 429 9.95 8.91 -19.00
C PRO A 429 8.44 8.67 -19.03
N ASP A 430 7.95 7.48 -19.38
CA ASP A 430 6.52 7.14 -19.49
C ASP A 430 5.97 6.41 -18.25
N LEU A 431 6.86 6.00 -17.33
CA LEU A 431 6.51 5.25 -16.12
C LEU A 431 5.41 5.91 -15.30
N ARG A 432 4.37 5.16 -14.97
CA ARG A 432 3.34 5.65 -14.05
C ARG A 432 3.88 5.73 -12.62
N VAL A 433 4.08 6.96 -12.14
CA VAL A 433 4.46 7.21 -10.75
C VAL A 433 3.24 7.64 -9.92
N VAL A 434 3.02 7.00 -8.78
CA VAL A 434 2.03 7.39 -7.76
C VAL A 434 2.78 7.81 -6.52
N LEU A 435 2.56 9.05 -6.08
CA LEU A 435 3.34 9.66 -5.01
C LEU A 435 2.47 10.00 -3.81
N ARG A 436 2.92 9.63 -2.62
CA ARG A 436 2.39 10.18 -1.37
C ARG A 436 3.00 11.56 -1.13
N LEU A 437 2.15 12.55 -0.91
CA LEU A 437 2.55 13.87 -0.43
C LEU A 437 1.68 14.27 0.76
N PHE A 438 2.27 14.95 1.74
CA PHE A 438 1.56 15.33 2.97
C PHE A 438 0.57 16.48 2.76
N ASP A 439 0.86 17.43 1.87
CA ASP A 439 0.01 18.59 1.58
C ASP A 439 -0.65 18.49 0.20
N GLY A 440 -1.98 18.62 0.16
CA GLY A 440 -2.77 18.60 -1.07
C GLY A 440 -2.50 19.79 -2.00
N ASP A 441 -2.19 20.97 -1.45
CA ASP A 441 -1.90 22.17 -2.23
C ASP A 441 -0.47 22.15 -2.78
N PHE A 442 0.49 21.69 -1.97
CA PHE A 442 1.84 21.36 -2.45
C PHE A 442 1.81 20.26 -3.50
N ALA A 443 0.99 19.22 -3.33
CA ALA A 443 0.82 18.15 -4.29
C ALA A 443 0.35 18.65 -5.66
N GLU A 444 -0.55 19.63 -5.69
CA GLU A 444 -1.00 20.23 -6.94
C GLU A 444 0.10 21.03 -7.63
N ARG A 445 0.88 21.81 -6.87
CA ARG A 445 2.02 22.57 -7.41
C ARG A 445 3.09 21.65 -7.98
N ILE A 446 3.45 20.58 -7.28
CA ILE A 446 4.45 19.60 -7.74
C ILE A 446 3.96 18.83 -8.97
N GLN A 447 2.70 18.39 -8.98
CA GLN A 447 2.13 17.68 -10.13
C GLN A 447 2.14 18.57 -11.38
N LYS A 448 1.76 19.85 -11.25
CA LYS A 448 1.75 20.81 -12.37
C LYS A 448 3.16 21.23 -12.81
N ALA A 449 4.08 21.44 -11.86
CA ALA A 449 5.42 21.95 -12.15
C ALA A 449 6.36 20.89 -12.75
N PHE A 450 6.24 19.63 -12.32
CA PHE A 450 7.21 18.60 -12.69
C PHE A 450 6.61 17.47 -13.56
N GLY A 451 5.30 17.51 -13.86
CA GLY A 451 4.63 16.41 -14.57
C GLY A 451 4.71 15.06 -13.82
N ILE A 452 5.05 15.10 -12.52
CA ILE A 452 5.25 13.90 -11.72
C ILE A 452 3.87 13.35 -11.33
N GLY A 453 3.41 12.39 -12.12
CA GLY A 453 2.55 11.30 -11.66
C GLY A 453 1.24 11.70 -10.97
N ILE A 454 0.57 10.72 -10.37
CA ILE A 454 -0.65 10.92 -9.59
C ILE A 454 -0.24 11.14 -8.13
N SER A 455 -0.50 12.32 -7.56
CA SER A 455 -0.27 12.55 -6.13
C SER A 455 -1.53 12.30 -5.29
N ARG A 456 -1.34 11.75 -4.09
CA ARG A 456 -2.38 11.43 -3.11
C ARG A 456 -1.93 11.79 -1.69
N SER A 457 -2.80 12.49 -0.95
CA SER A 457 -2.63 12.72 0.50
C SER A 457 -3.43 11.69 1.28
N VAL A 458 -2.73 10.91 2.11
CA VAL A 458 -3.32 9.90 2.99
C VAL A 458 -4.31 10.54 3.96
N SER A 459 -3.88 11.63 4.60
CA SER A 459 -4.67 12.37 5.58
C SER A 459 -5.95 12.93 4.97
N TYR A 460 -5.86 13.50 3.76
CA TYR A 460 -7.03 14.01 3.05
C TYR A 460 -8.04 12.90 2.68
N LEU A 461 -7.55 11.76 2.19
CA LEU A 461 -8.38 10.62 1.80
C LEU A 461 -9.06 9.96 3.00
N ALA A 462 -8.39 9.90 4.15
CA ALA A 462 -8.90 9.26 5.36
C ALA A 462 -9.83 10.16 6.18
N ALA A 463 -9.60 11.47 6.21
CA ALA A 463 -10.33 12.40 7.09
C ALA A 463 -11.86 12.33 7.01
N PRO A 464 -12.51 12.16 5.84
CA PRO A 464 -13.97 12.02 5.77
C PRO A 464 -14.51 10.85 6.59
N ALA A 465 -13.81 9.71 6.62
CA ALA A 465 -14.23 8.54 7.40
C ALA A 465 -14.11 8.79 8.91
N PHE A 466 -13.04 9.45 9.35
CA PHE A 466 -12.85 9.83 10.76
C PHE A 466 -13.88 10.85 11.23
N ALA A 467 -14.15 11.88 10.43
CA ALA A 467 -15.17 12.89 10.73
C ALA A 467 -16.57 12.27 10.78
N ALA A 468 -16.90 11.38 9.84
CA ALA A 468 -18.17 10.66 9.86
C ALA A 468 -18.31 9.78 11.10
N ALA A 469 -17.26 9.05 11.49
CA ALA A 469 -17.29 8.21 12.69
C ALA A 469 -17.46 9.01 14.00
N LEU A 470 -16.93 10.24 14.07
CA LEU A 470 -17.10 11.15 15.21
C LEU A 470 -18.55 11.62 15.35
N LEU A 471 -19.23 11.80 14.22
CA LEU A 471 -20.63 12.23 14.14
C LEU A 471 -21.61 11.05 14.30
N ASP A 472 -21.13 9.92 14.85
CA ASP A 472 -21.81 8.62 14.97
C ASP A 472 -22.44 8.12 13.65
N ARG A 473 -21.75 8.33 12.54
CA ARG A 473 -22.19 7.86 11.22
C ARG A 473 -21.45 6.57 10.88
N ALA A 474 -22.20 5.49 10.69
CA ALA A 474 -21.64 4.19 10.29
C ALA A 474 -21.19 4.21 8.81
N VAL A 475 -19.92 4.54 8.57
CA VAL A 475 -19.33 4.44 7.23
C VAL A 475 -19.04 2.98 6.91
N ILE A 476 -19.82 2.41 5.98
CA ILE A 476 -19.65 1.06 5.45
C ILE A 476 -18.39 0.98 4.60
N ALA A 477 -18.19 1.95 3.71
CA ALA A 477 -17.06 1.97 2.78
C ALA A 477 -16.75 3.38 2.28
N THR A 478 -15.51 3.59 1.85
CA THR A 478 -15.10 4.81 1.13
C THR A 478 -14.68 4.42 -0.29
N ILE A 479 -15.31 5.03 -1.29
CA ILE A 479 -15.01 4.83 -2.70
C ILE A 479 -14.19 6.03 -3.20
N PRO A 480 -12.86 5.88 -3.43
CA PRO A 480 -12.04 6.93 -3.98
C PRO A 480 -12.24 7.04 -5.49
N VAL A 481 -12.56 8.23 -5.99
CA VAL A 481 -12.68 8.53 -7.42
C VAL A 481 -11.87 9.78 -7.75
N GLY A 482 -10.71 9.59 -8.39
CA GLY A 482 -9.80 10.69 -8.67
C GLY A 482 -9.35 11.37 -7.37
N ARG A 483 -9.73 12.63 -7.17
CA ARG A 483 -9.49 13.40 -5.94
C ARG A 483 -10.69 13.43 -4.97
N HIS A 484 -11.78 12.75 -5.31
CA HIS A 484 -12.99 12.71 -4.51
C HIS A 484 -13.03 11.44 -3.66
N ALA A 485 -13.59 11.55 -2.46
CA ALA A 485 -13.96 10.42 -1.62
C ALA A 485 -15.49 10.39 -1.50
N LEU A 486 -16.09 9.30 -1.97
CA LEU A 486 -17.51 9.00 -1.79
C LEU A 486 -17.67 8.08 -0.58
N LEU A 487 -18.66 8.36 0.27
CA LEU A 487 -18.96 7.58 1.46
C LEU A 487 -20.16 6.70 1.18
N VAL A 488 -20.05 5.42 1.53
CA VAL A 488 -21.16 4.47 1.59
C VAL A 488 -21.56 4.36 3.05
N THR A 489 -22.82 4.65 3.37
CA THR A 489 -23.33 4.68 4.75
C THR A 489 -24.80 4.30 4.78
N GLU A 490 -25.28 3.91 5.96
CA GLU A 490 -26.72 3.82 6.24
C GLU A 490 -27.18 5.05 7.00
N VAL A 491 -28.41 5.48 6.74
CA VAL A 491 -29.06 6.59 7.42
C VAL A 491 -30.45 6.12 7.84
N GLN A 492 -30.81 6.33 9.10
CA GLN A 492 -32.15 6.05 9.60
C GLN A 492 -33.02 7.30 9.46
N VAL A 493 -34.26 7.11 9.01
CA VAL A 493 -35.24 8.20 8.91
C VAL A 493 -35.98 8.33 10.24
N ALA A 494 -35.84 9.46 10.90
CA ALA A 494 -36.54 9.75 12.15
C ALA A 494 -37.97 10.23 11.89
N ALA A 495 -38.85 10.00 12.88
CA ALA A 495 -40.23 10.46 12.82
C ALA A 495 -40.32 11.99 12.74
N GLY A 496 -41.17 12.50 11.85
CA GLY A 496 -41.33 13.94 11.66
C GLY A 496 -40.17 14.63 10.93
N SER A 497 -39.25 13.86 10.36
CA SER A 497 -38.20 14.39 9.48
C SER A 497 -38.76 14.83 8.12
N PRO A 498 -38.10 15.74 7.39
CA PRO A 498 -38.54 16.18 6.06
C PRO A 498 -38.74 15.07 5.02
N LEU A 499 -38.06 13.93 5.18
CA LEU A 499 -38.22 12.74 4.33
C LEU A 499 -39.32 11.77 4.78
N ASP A 500 -39.83 11.90 6.01
CA ASP A 500 -40.95 11.10 6.49
C ASP A 500 -42.21 11.38 5.65
N GLY A 501 -42.76 10.37 5.00
CA GLY A 501 -43.89 10.51 4.07
C GLY A 501 -43.52 10.97 2.65
N ARG A 502 -42.23 11.13 2.33
CA ARG A 502 -41.77 11.44 0.96
C ARG A 502 -41.47 10.16 0.15
N PRO A 503 -41.51 10.21 -1.19
CA PRO A 503 -41.09 9.07 -2.02
C PRO A 503 -39.56 8.87 -1.96
N LEU A 504 -39.09 7.64 -2.12
CA LEU A 504 -37.64 7.30 -2.17
C LEU A 504 -36.87 8.11 -3.22
N ALA A 505 -37.52 8.49 -4.32
CA ALA A 505 -36.93 9.36 -5.35
C ALA A 505 -36.43 10.71 -4.80
N ALA A 506 -37.01 11.21 -3.70
CA ALA A 506 -36.61 12.46 -3.06
C ALA A 506 -35.18 12.41 -2.47
N VAL A 507 -34.70 11.22 -2.11
CA VAL A 507 -33.37 11.01 -1.49
C VAL A 507 -32.23 11.23 -2.49
N ALA A 508 -32.48 10.98 -3.78
CA ALA A 508 -31.44 11.02 -4.81
C ALA A 508 -31.20 12.46 -5.29
N HIS A 509 -30.01 12.99 -5.00
CA HIS A 509 -29.56 14.31 -5.47
C HIS A 509 -28.38 14.16 -6.43
N PRO A 510 -28.53 14.48 -7.72
CA PRO A 510 -27.45 14.43 -8.69
C PRO A 510 -26.20 15.18 -8.22
N GLY A 511 -25.04 14.53 -8.34
CA GLY A 511 -23.75 15.09 -7.92
C GLY A 511 -23.54 15.15 -6.40
N ALA A 512 -24.48 14.67 -5.58
CA ALA A 512 -24.42 14.75 -4.12
C ALA A 512 -24.72 13.42 -3.42
N VAL A 513 -25.87 12.78 -3.69
CA VAL A 513 -26.37 11.59 -2.98
C VAL A 513 -27.03 10.63 -3.97
N ARG A 514 -26.76 9.34 -3.81
CA ARG A 514 -27.42 8.26 -4.54
C ARG A 514 -27.90 7.19 -3.58
N LEU A 515 -29.18 6.84 -3.67
CA LEU A 515 -29.77 5.72 -2.94
C LEU A 515 -29.29 4.40 -3.56
N LEU A 516 -28.81 3.47 -2.73
CA LEU A 516 -28.44 2.11 -3.12
C LEU A 516 -29.50 1.09 -2.73
N ALA A 517 -30.00 1.20 -1.50
CA ALA A 517 -30.95 0.24 -0.94
C ALA A 517 -31.83 0.91 0.12
N HIS A 518 -33.01 0.33 0.30
CA HIS A 518 -33.98 0.69 1.33
C HIS A 518 -34.29 -0.53 2.18
N ALA A 519 -34.37 -0.39 3.50
CA ALA A 519 -34.81 -1.44 4.41
C ALA A 519 -35.83 -0.87 5.39
N ARG A 520 -36.95 -1.56 5.59
CA ARG A 520 -37.82 -1.28 6.75
C ARG A 520 -37.19 -1.84 8.01
N ALA A 521 -37.55 -1.28 9.18
CA ALA A 521 -37.12 -1.78 10.47
C ALA A 521 -37.30 -3.32 10.59
N GLY A 522 -36.19 -4.03 10.82
CA GLY A 522 -36.17 -5.49 10.96
C GLY A 522 -36.28 -6.31 9.66
N GLN A 523 -36.36 -5.66 8.48
CA GLN A 523 -36.42 -6.33 7.18
C GLN A 523 -35.07 -6.32 6.46
N LYS A 524 -34.91 -7.22 5.47
CA LYS A 524 -33.73 -7.23 4.61
C LYS A 524 -33.74 -6.02 3.67
N ALA A 525 -32.54 -5.51 3.34
CA ALA A 525 -32.41 -4.41 2.41
C ALA A 525 -32.85 -4.78 0.99
N ASN A 526 -33.73 -3.94 0.43
CA ASN A 526 -34.18 -3.96 -0.94
C ASN A 526 -33.31 -3.04 -1.80
N TRP A 527 -32.52 -3.63 -2.68
CA TRP A 527 -31.57 -2.96 -3.59
C TRP A 527 -32.21 -2.50 -4.91
N SER A 528 -33.47 -2.86 -5.14
CA SER A 528 -34.25 -2.50 -6.33
C SER A 528 -35.61 -1.95 -5.90
N ALA A 529 -35.62 -1.08 -4.90
CA ALA A 529 -36.84 -0.47 -4.39
C ALA A 529 -37.45 0.46 -5.46
N ASP A 530 -38.78 0.42 -5.62
CA ASP A 530 -39.49 1.33 -6.52
C ASP A 530 -39.26 2.78 -6.03
N PRO A 531 -38.76 3.70 -6.87
CA PRO A 531 -38.54 5.09 -6.48
C PRO A 531 -39.80 5.82 -5.96
N ARG A 532 -41.00 5.31 -6.26
CA ARG A 532 -42.28 5.84 -5.79
C ARG A 532 -42.67 5.35 -4.39
N LEU A 533 -41.95 4.37 -3.84
CA LEU A 533 -42.21 3.86 -2.50
C LEU A 533 -42.07 5.00 -1.48
N VAL A 534 -43.05 5.11 -0.59
CA VAL A 534 -43.08 6.15 0.44
C VAL A 534 -42.23 5.72 1.63
N ILE A 535 -41.32 6.60 2.02
CA ILE A 535 -40.46 6.47 3.18
C ILE A 535 -41.29 6.61 4.45
N THR A 536 -41.07 5.72 5.40
CA THR A 536 -41.68 5.79 6.73
C THR A 536 -40.62 5.96 7.81
N ALA A 537 -40.95 6.67 8.89
CA ALA A 537 -40.12 6.73 10.09
C ALA A 537 -39.66 5.32 10.54
N GLY A 538 -38.37 5.19 10.85
CA GLY A 538 -37.71 3.94 11.20
C GLY A 538 -37.11 3.18 10.02
N ASP A 539 -37.34 3.63 8.77
CA ASP A 539 -36.68 3.07 7.59
C ASP A 539 -35.18 3.40 7.57
N TRP A 540 -34.41 2.48 7.01
CA TRP A 540 -32.97 2.60 6.78
C TRP A 540 -32.69 2.79 5.29
N LEU A 541 -31.89 3.80 4.97
CA LEU A 541 -31.47 4.15 3.63
C LEU A 541 -29.97 3.91 3.48
N THR A 542 -29.57 2.95 2.65
CA THR A 542 -28.17 2.79 2.26
C THR A 542 -27.88 3.73 1.10
N VAL A 543 -26.90 4.62 1.24
CA VAL A 543 -26.57 5.64 0.24
C VAL A 543 -25.08 5.66 -0.10
N VAL A 544 -24.75 6.06 -1.33
CA VAL A 544 -23.43 6.58 -1.71
C VAL A 544 -23.55 8.09 -1.84
N ALA A 545 -22.74 8.83 -1.08
CA ALA A 545 -22.82 10.27 -1.07
C ALA A 545 -21.44 10.93 -1.04
N ARG A 546 -21.36 12.12 -1.64
CA ARG A 546 -20.29 13.06 -1.31
C ARG A 546 -20.50 13.57 0.10
N ARG A 547 -19.43 14.00 0.77
CA ARG A 547 -19.47 14.58 2.11
C ARG A 547 -20.57 15.65 2.27
N ALA A 548 -20.62 16.63 1.35
CA ALA A 548 -21.64 17.70 1.41
C ALA A 548 -23.06 17.17 1.21
N GLY A 549 -23.25 16.21 0.29
CA GLY A 549 -24.54 15.58 0.05
C GLY A 549 -25.03 14.77 1.24
N LEU A 550 -24.14 14.01 1.89
CA LEU A 550 -24.47 13.25 3.09
C LEU A 550 -24.93 14.18 4.23
N THR A 551 -24.26 15.32 4.42
CA THR A 551 -24.66 16.30 5.42
C THR A 551 -26.04 16.88 5.14
N ALA A 552 -26.36 17.18 3.87
CA ALA A 552 -27.68 17.65 3.48
C ALA A 552 -28.75 16.59 3.72
N LEU A 553 -28.51 15.35 3.29
CA LEU A 553 -29.44 14.24 3.48
C LEU A 553 -29.79 14.03 4.96
N LEU A 554 -28.80 14.13 5.85
CA LEU A 554 -29.03 13.90 7.28
C LEU A 554 -29.96 14.93 7.93
N ARG A 555 -29.98 16.16 7.43
CA ARG A 555 -30.97 17.17 7.85
C ARG A 555 -32.38 16.81 7.41
N GLU A 556 -32.49 16.09 6.30
CA GLU A 556 -33.78 15.67 5.78
C GLU A 556 -34.28 14.37 6.43
N THR A 557 -33.40 13.60 7.08
CA THR A 557 -33.75 12.37 7.82
C THR A 557 -33.94 12.58 9.32
N THR A 558 -33.71 13.80 9.83
CA THR A 558 -33.84 14.15 11.25
C THR A 558 -34.93 15.22 11.39
N PRO A 559 -35.76 15.23 12.45
CA PRO A 559 -36.72 16.31 12.68
C PRO A 559 -36.00 17.65 12.91
N PRO A 560 -36.55 18.76 12.37
CA PRO A 560 -35.93 20.08 12.42
C PRO A 560 -35.90 20.74 13.81
#